data_AF-A0A7W5A499-F1
#
_entry.id   AF-A0A7W5A499-F1
#
_cell.length_a   1.000
_cell.length_b   1.000
_cell.length_c   1.000
_cell.angle_alpha   90.00
_cell.angle_beta   90.00
_cell.angle_gamma   90.00
#
_symmetry.space_group_name_H-M   'P 1'
#
loop_
_entity.id
_entity.type
_entity.pdbx_description
1 polymer ?
#
loop_
_entity_poly.entity_id
_entity_poly.type
_entity_poly.pdbx_seq_one_letter_code
_entity_poly.pdbx_strand_id
1 'polypeptide(L)' 'MTTRIDCDTCLVRGLACHDCVVTVLLGPPPELTIEDEERRALDVLADGGLVPPLRMVALPLVEGM' A
#
# COMPACT_ATOMS: atom_id res chain seq x y z
N MET A 1 -25.22 3.13 9.85
CA MET A 1 -24.26 3.57 10.89
C MET A 1 -22.87 3.31 10.34
N THR A 2 -22.01 4.32 10.26
CA THR A 2 -20.71 4.24 9.60
C THR A 2 -19.60 4.61 10.58
N THR A 3 -18.56 3.77 10.64
CA THR A 3 -17.34 4.01 11.42
C THR A 3 -16.26 4.55 10.49
N ARG A 4 -15.64 5.69 10.84
CA ARG A 4 -14.53 6.28 10.07
C ARG A 4 -13.22 5.96 10.77
N ILE A 5 -12.29 5.35 10.04
CA ILE A 5 -10.93 5.06 10.48
C ILE A 5 -9.98 5.91 9.63
N ASP A 6 -9.11 6.68 10.29
CA ASP A 6 -8.13 7.54 9.62
C ASP A 6 -6.71 6.95 9.80
N CYS A 7 -6.20 6.34 8.74
CA CYS A 7 -4.86 5.78 8.73
C CYS A 7 -3.78 6.87 8.55
N ASP A 8 -4.10 8.08 8.09
CA ASP A 8 -3.09 9.12 7.86
C ASP A 8 -2.61 9.79 9.14
N THR A 9 -3.43 9.78 10.19
CA THR A 9 -3.09 10.31 11.52
C THR A 9 -2.83 9.22 12.57
N CYS A 10 -2.83 7.94 12.17
CA CYS A 10 -2.64 6.82 13.08
C CYS A 10 -1.17 6.69 13.54
N LEU A 11 -0.94 6.88 14.85
CA LEU A 11 0.40 6.83 15.47
C LEU A 11 1.11 5.48 15.37
N VAL A 12 0.36 4.40 15.17
CA VAL A 12 0.87 3.02 15.08
C VAL A 12 0.74 2.43 13.68
N ARG A 13 0.49 3.26 12.65
CA ARG A 13 0.41 2.80 11.26
C ARG A 13 1.70 2.08 10.85
N GLY A 14 1.55 0.95 10.18
CA GLY A 14 2.64 0.04 9.83
C GLY A 14 3.02 -0.89 10.97
N LEU A 15 3.16 -0.39 12.21
CA LEU A 15 3.60 -1.17 13.36
C LEU A 15 2.55 -2.18 13.85
N ALA A 16 1.30 -1.73 14.01
CA ALA A 16 0.21 -2.55 14.55
C ALA A 16 -0.85 -2.92 13.50
N CYS A 17 -0.59 -2.66 12.22
CA CYS A 17 -1.60 -2.88 11.17
C CYS A 17 -1.99 -4.36 11.04
N HIS A 18 -1.07 -5.30 11.30
CA HIS A 18 -1.34 -6.74 11.20
C HIS A 18 -2.40 -7.25 12.21
N ASP A 19 -2.62 -6.54 13.32
CA ASP A 19 -3.64 -6.84 14.34
C ASP A 19 -4.73 -5.74 14.40
N CYS A 20 -4.85 -4.92 13.35
CA CYS A 20 -5.84 -3.86 13.28
C CYS A 20 -7.22 -4.40 12.87
N VAL A 21 -8.30 -3.82 13.39
CA VAL A 21 -9.68 -4.11 12.96
C VAL A 21 -9.88 -3.99 11.44
N VAL A 22 -9.13 -3.10 10.77
CA VAL A 22 -9.14 -2.98 9.31
C VAL A 22 -8.69 -4.29 8.66
N THR A 23 -7.59 -4.88 9.11
CA THR A 23 -7.07 -6.15 8.59
C THR A 23 -7.95 -7.33 8.97
N VAL A 24 -8.58 -7.32 10.15
CA VAL A 24 -9.55 -8.35 10.53
C VAL A 24 -10.78 -8.32 9.60
N LEU A 25 -11.26 -7.12 9.23
CA LEU A 25 -12.47 -6.96 8.40
C LEU A 25 -12.21 -7.09 6.90
N LEU A 26 -11.06 -6.61 6.40
CA LEU A 26 -10.75 -6.55 4.97
C LEU A 26 -9.72 -7.60 4.51
N GLY A 27 -9.09 -8.31 5.46
CA GLY A 27 -7.96 -9.18 5.19
C GLY A 27 -6.62 -8.44 5.19
N PRO A 28 -5.49 -9.17 5.15
CA PRO A 28 -4.18 -8.55 4.93
C PRO A 28 -4.19 -7.79 3.59
N PRO A 29 -3.45 -6.67 3.47
CA PRO A 29 -3.28 -6.06 2.18
C PRO A 29 -2.70 -7.11 1.21
N PRO A 30 -3.28 -7.28 0.01
CA PRO A 30 -2.76 -8.23 -0.95
C PRO A 30 -1.31 -7.91 -1.26
N GLU A 31 -0.50 -8.93 -1.55
CA GLU A 31 0.82 -8.75 -2.12
C GLU A 31 0.65 -8.09 -3.50
N LEU A 32 0.76 -6.77 -3.52
CA LEU A 32 0.66 -5.98 -4.74
C LEU A 32 2.00 -6.04 -5.46
N THR A 33 2.10 -6.94 -6.43
CA THR A 33 3.21 -6.97 -7.38
C THR A 33 2.88 -6.02 -8.54
N ILE A 34 3.69 -4.98 -8.72
CA ILE A 34 3.64 -4.12 -9.90
C ILE A 34 4.81 -4.51 -10.80
N GLU A 35 4.51 -5.09 -11.96
CA GLU A 35 5.54 -5.45 -12.93
C GLU A 35 6.16 -4.19 -13.56
N ASP A 36 7.32 -4.35 -14.21
CA ASP A 36 8.05 -3.22 -14.81
C ASP A 36 7.21 -2.45 -15.84
N GLU A 37 6.34 -3.15 -16.58
CA GLU A 37 5.48 -2.51 -17.57
C GLU A 37 4.36 -1.70 -16.92
N GLU A 38 3.69 -2.25 -15.91
CA GLU A 38 2.70 -1.52 -15.13
C GLU A 38 3.32 -0.32 -14.40
N ARG A 39 4.54 -0.48 -13.90
CA ARG A 39 5.30 0.63 -13.30
C ARG A 39 5.51 1.75 -14.32
N ARG A 40 5.98 1.43 -15.53
CA ARG A 40 6.15 2.41 -16.61
C ARG A 40 4.83 3.10 -16.96
N ALA A 41 3.73 2.35 -17.04
CA ALA A 41 2.42 2.93 -17.31
C ALA A 41 1.99 3.93 -16.22
N LEU A 42 2.19 3.57 -14.95
CA LEU A 42 1.88 4.43 -13.81
C LEU A 42 2.77 5.68 -13.77
N ASP A 43 4.05 5.58 -14.15
CA ASP A 43 4.95 6.72 -14.27
C ASP A 43 4.45 7.73 -15.32
N VAL A 44 4.02 7.25 -16.51
CA VAL A 44 3.44 8.12 -17.55
C VAL A 44 2.17 8.84 -17.06
N LEU A 45 1.31 8.13 -16.32
CA LEU A 45 0.12 8.73 -15.73
C LEU A 45 0.46 9.76 -14.65
N ALA A 46 1.51 9.52 -13.86
CA ALA A 46 1.98 10.45 -12.84
C ALA A 46 2.60 11.71 -13.45
N ASP A 47 3.39 11.58 -14.50
CA ASP A 47 3.96 12.71 -15.27
C ASP A 47 2.84 13.58 -15.88
N GLY A 48 1.74 12.95 -16.28
CA GLY A 48 0.52 13.63 -16.74
C GLY A 48 -0.37 14.20 -15.63
N GLY A 49 -0.05 13.95 -14.35
CA GLY A 49 -0.82 14.43 -13.19
C GLY A 49 -2.14 13.69 -12.93
N LEU A 50 -2.36 12.53 -13.56
CA LEU A 50 -3.58 11.73 -13.42
C LEU A 50 -3.58 10.85 -12.16
N VAL A 51 -2.39 10.50 -11.67
CA VAL A 51 -2.19 9.75 -10.42
C VAL A 51 -1.07 10.38 -9.60
N PRO A 52 -1.04 10.17 -8.27
CA PRO A 52 0.11 10.55 -7.47
C PRO A 52 1.39 9.82 -7.91
N PRO A 53 2.58 10.45 -7.79
CA PRO A 53 3.86 9.80 -8.10
C PRO A 53 4.06 8.50 -7.32
N LEU A 54 4.63 7.49 -7.97
CA LEU A 54 4.90 6.19 -7.36
C LEU A 54 5.87 6.33 -6.18
N ARG A 55 5.41 5.96 -4.98
CA ARG A 55 6.19 5.91 -3.73
C ARG A 55 6.42 4.47 -3.31
N MET A 56 7.03 3.69 -4.20
CA MET A 56 7.32 2.28 -3.98
C MET A 56 8.34 2.12 -2.85
N VAL A 57 8.04 1.25 -1.88
CA VAL A 57 9.02 0.80 -0.89
C VAL A 57 9.50 -0.56 -1.35
N ALA A 58 10.77 -0.66 -1.76
CA ALA A 58 11.39 -1.95 -2.05
C ALA A 58 11.61 -2.68 -0.73
N LEU A 59 10.69 -3.58 -0.40
CA LEU A 59 10.95 -4.55 0.66
C LEU A 59 12.05 -5.48 0.13
N PRO A 60 13.16 -5.67 0.88
CA PRO A 60 14.13 -6.68 0.51
C PRO A 60 13.37 -8.01 0.44
N LEU A 61 13.46 -8.68 -0.71
CA LEU A 61 12.96 -10.05 -0.84
C LEU A 61 13.63 -10.85 0.28
N VAL A 62 12.82 -11.38 1.19
CA VAL A 62 13.28 -12.38 2.16
C VAL A 62 13.57 -13.64 1.35
N GLU A 63 14.76 -13.70 0.74
CA GLU A 63 15.31 -14.93 0.18
C GLU A 63 15.65 -15.86 1.34
N GLY A 64 14.69 -16.67 1.77
CA GLY A 64 14.93 -17.77 2.69
C GLY A 64 13.87 -17.95 3.76
N MET A 65 12.84 -18.73 3.44
CA MET A 65 12.14 -19.65 4.36
C MET A 65 11.71 -20.88 3.57
#